data_AF-A0A132AEF5-F1
#
_entry.id   AF-A0A132AEF5-F1
#
_cell.length_a   1.000
_cell.length_b   1.000
_cell.length_c   1.000
_cell.angle_alpha   90.00
_cell.angle_beta   90.00
_cell.angle_gamma   90.00
#
_symmetry.space_group_name_H-M   'P 1'
#
loop_
_entity.id
_entity.type
_entity.pdbx_description
1 polymer ?
#
loop_
_entity_poly.entity_id
_entity_poly.type
_entity_poly.pdbx_seq_one_letter_code
_entity_poly.pdbx_strand_id
1 'polypeptide(L)'
;MIIKSFSSILPYRVIEALSTSNFSNYLFLSKRKDASFKNLTARITKNGWAWFIIGRKLFIWRYLDEDYGSKMKASKCYELLLPASDLALHADLIWVQNSLHSRFPCALAVSPEGSIRYWPNVFQSNNFIDSVLTWDLNGQECQILIEIQPLGYILGTTTNSLVHISLDRENHQSINCNVLKPPQGLFSGISKKFSHFIFGSLPTAQMSETRQLIRVIKKEPIFDTDEILPIQIYVLFNNLIQKWVIEDYGIENFCGDCDLEKHLKEAFINKFWNRSTTHHNQISIWIMDIVLNQSDEILSETIPICPMKILLV
;
A
#
# COMPACT_ATOMS: atom_id res chain seq x y z
N MET A 1 15.03 24.06 -4.75
CA MET A 1 14.67 23.12 -3.67
C MET A 1 15.95 22.80 -2.90
N ILE A 2 16.00 23.10 -1.60
CA ILE A 2 17.19 22.80 -0.78
C ILE A 2 16.93 21.48 -0.07
N ILE A 3 17.68 20.44 -0.42
CA ILE A 3 17.63 19.14 0.26
C ILE A 3 18.47 19.26 1.52
N LYS A 4 17.87 19.00 2.68
CA LYS A 4 18.53 18.97 3.99
C LYS A 4 18.20 17.66 4.69
N SER A 5 19.12 17.18 5.52
CA SER A 5 18.84 16.08 6.43
C SER A 5 17.68 16.46 7.36
N PHE A 6 16.71 15.55 7.52
CA PHE A 6 15.70 15.68 8.55
C PHE A 6 16.37 15.69 9.93
N SER A 7 15.82 16.46 10.87
CA SER A 7 16.49 16.82 12.12
C SER A 7 16.76 15.63 13.06
N SER A 8 16.06 14.50 12.91
CA SER A 8 16.29 13.29 13.70
C SER A 8 17.53 12.53 13.25
N ILE A 9 18.40 12.16 14.19
CA ILE A 9 19.56 11.28 13.93
C ILE A 9 19.05 9.84 13.79
N LEU A 10 19.49 9.12 12.75
CA LEU A 10 19.18 7.70 12.58
C LEU A 10 19.71 6.88 13.77
N PRO A 11 18.96 5.89 14.26
CA PRO A 11 19.47 5.03 15.32
C PRO A 11 20.75 4.30 14.91
N TYR A 12 21.67 4.08 15.85
CA TYR A 12 22.94 3.38 15.59
C TYR A 12 22.73 2.03 14.88
N ARG A 13 21.74 1.22 15.32
CA ARG A 13 21.44 -0.08 14.68
C ARG A 13 21.05 0.04 13.21
N VAL A 14 20.37 1.13 12.84
CA VAL A 14 20.02 1.43 11.44
C VAL A 14 21.30 1.74 10.66
N ILE A 15 22.15 2.61 11.20
CA ILE A 15 23.43 2.98 10.59
C ILE A 15 24.33 1.75 10.42
N GLU A 16 24.43 0.91 11.44
CA GLU A 16 25.20 -0.33 11.44
C GLU A 16 24.68 -1.33 10.40
N ALA A 17 23.37 -1.53 10.32
CA ALA A 17 22.75 -2.40 9.32
C ALA A 17 22.98 -1.89 7.89
N LEU A 18 22.84 -0.59 7.66
CA LEU A 18 23.12 0.06 6.37
C LEU A 18 24.61 0.00 6.00
N SER A 19 25.50 0.08 6.99
CA SER A 19 26.95 0.01 6.76
C SER A 19 27.38 -1.42 6.45
N THR A 20 26.87 -2.39 7.20
CA THR A 20 27.21 -3.82 7.04
C THR A 20 26.69 -4.39 5.72
N SER A 21 25.55 -3.91 5.25
CA SER A 21 25.02 -4.26 3.93
C SER A 21 25.94 -3.76 2.81
N ASN A 22 26.48 -2.55 2.94
CA ASN A 22 27.48 -2.00 2.03
C ASN A 22 28.79 -2.79 2.05
N PHE A 23 29.29 -3.18 3.23
CA PHE A 23 30.54 -3.95 3.37
C PHE A 23 30.43 -5.39 2.84
N SER A 24 29.28 -6.04 3.00
CA SER A 24 29.06 -7.38 2.43
C SER A 24 29.15 -7.35 0.91
N ASN A 25 28.70 -6.26 0.26
CA ASN A 25 28.90 -6.09 -1.17
C ASN A 25 30.38 -5.98 -1.53
N TYR A 26 31.21 -5.25 -0.77
CA TYR A 26 32.66 -5.16 -1.03
C TYR A 26 33.41 -6.49 -0.87
N LEU A 27 33.05 -7.35 0.10
CA LEU A 27 33.69 -8.66 0.25
C LEU A 27 33.22 -9.68 -0.80
N PHE A 28 32.00 -9.58 -1.32
CA PHE A 28 31.45 -10.46 -2.36
C PHE A 28 31.70 -9.99 -3.80
N LEU A 29 32.07 -8.71 -3.98
CA LEU A 29 32.45 -8.13 -5.28
C LEU A 29 33.72 -8.73 -5.89
N SER A 30 34.45 -9.59 -5.16
CA SER A 30 35.57 -10.33 -5.74
C SER A 30 35.16 -11.60 -6.49
N LYS A 31 33.89 -12.08 -6.44
CA LYS A 31 33.50 -13.33 -7.15
C LYS A 31 32.10 -13.43 -7.76
N ARG A 32 31.14 -12.50 -7.58
CA ARG A 32 29.88 -12.52 -8.35
C ARG A 32 29.37 -11.10 -8.66
N LYS A 33 29.06 -10.85 -9.94
CA LYS A 33 28.46 -9.59 -10.45
C LYS A 33 27.01 -9.34 -9.99
N ASP A 34 26.44 -10.17 -9.12
CA ASP A 34 25.01 -10.17 -8.76
C ASP A 34 24.69 -9.91 -7.28
N ALA A 35 25.65 -9.44 -6.48
CA ALA A 35 25.39 -8.97 -5.11
C ALA A 35 24.79 -7.54 -5.13
N SER A 36 23.62 -7.41 -5.77
CA SER A 36 22.81 -6.18 -5.71
C SER A 36 22.17 -6.04 -4.33
N PHE A 37 21.84 -4.82 -3.92
CA PHE A 37 21.05 -4.40 -2.74
C PHE A 37 19.66 -5.04 -2.62
N LYS A 38 19.53 -6.36 -2.80
CA LYS A 38 18.38 -6.91 -3.52
C LYS A 38 17.05 -6.67 -2.83
N ASN A 39 16.99 -6.48 -1.51
CA ASN A 39 15.75 -6.27 -0.78
C ASN A 39 15.86 -5.21 0.34
N LEU A 40 16.50 -4.06 0.09
CA LEU A 40 16.42 -2.93 1.04
C LEU A 40 15.21 -2.08 0.70
N THR A 41 14.22 -2.07 1.59
CA THR A 41 13.03 -1.24 1.46
C THR A 41 12.74 -0.55 2.78
N ALA A 42 12.22 0.67 2.72
CA ALA A 42 11.92 1.47 3.89
C ALA A 42 10.57 2.17 3.71
N ARG A 43 9.90 2.45 4.82
CA ARG A 43 8.64 3.17 4.84
C ARG A 43 8.62 4.13 6.03
N ILE A 44 7.98 5.27 5.82
CA ILE A 44 7.75 6.29 6.83
C ILE A 44 6.26 6.61 6.86
N THR A 45 5.73 6.89 8.02
CA THR A 45 4.31 7.21 8.21
C THR A 45 4.13 8.53 8.94
N LYS A 46 3.07 9.27 8.59
CA LYS A 46 2.74 10.57 9.18
C LYS A 46 2.61 10.55 10.71
N ASN A 47 2.32 9.37 11.29
CA ASN A 47 2.24 9.14 12.74
C ASN A 47 3.62 9.11 13.45
N GLY A 48 4.73 9.38 12.73
CA GLY A 48 6.06 9.51 13.31
C GLY A 48 6.88 8.23 13.38
N TRP A 49 6.38 7.13 12.83
CA TRP A 49 7.12 5.86 12.75
C TRP A 49 7.82 5.69 11.41
N ALA A 50 9.00 5.08 11.47
CA ALA A 50 9.76 4.67 10.32
C ALA A 50 10.24 3.24 10.51
N TRP A 51 10.29 2.50 9.42
CA TRP A 51 10.86 1.16 9.42
C TRP A 51 11.60 0.87 8.14
N PHE A 52 12.58 -0.02 8.21
CA PHE A 52 13.23 -0.57 7.04
C PHE A 52 13.53 -2.05 7.22
N ILE A 53 13.64 -2.75 6.09
CA ILE A 53 13.93 -4.17 6.01
C ILE A 53 15.31 -4.38 5.42
N ILE A 54 16.02 -5.36 5.97
CA ILE A 54 17.19 -5.97 5.33
C ILE A 54 17.20 -7.47 5.60
N GLY A 55 17.17 -8.27 4.53
CA GLY A 55 17.01 -9.72 4.63
C GLY A 55 15.68 -10.05 5.31
N ARG A 56 15.72 -10.68 6.49
CA ARG A 56 14.53 -10.99 7.32
C ARG A 56 14.41 -10.13 8.58
N LYS A 57 15.23 -9.09 8.70
CA LYS A 57 15.25 -8.21 9.86
C LYS A 57 14.45 -6.95 9.56
N LEU A 58 13.53 -6.63 10.46
CA LEU A 58 12.76 -5.40 10.47
C LEU A 58 13.28 -4.49 11.56
N PHE A 59 13.68 -3.27 11.19
CA PHE A 59 14.12 -2.24 12.12
C PHE A 59 13.05 -1.15 12.20
N ILE A 60 12.60 -0.82 13.40
CA ILE A 60 11.52 0.15 13.66
C ILE A 60 12.05 1.23 14.59
N TRP A 61 11.82 2.50 14.25
CA TRP A 61 12.15 3.63 15.11
C TRP A 61 11.17 4.77 14.93
N ARG A 62 11.15 5.67 15.92
CA ARG A 62 10.34 6.88 15.90
C ARG A 62 11.19 8.05 15.40
N TYR A 63 10.74 8.76 14.36
CA TYR A 63 11.46 9.89 13.78
C TYR A 63 10.82 11.25 14.09
N LEU A 64 9.54 11.26 14.50
CA LEU A 64 8.86 12.43 15.07
C LEU A 64 8.63 12.19 16.56
N ASP A 65 9.28 12.96 17.43
CA ASP A 65 8.94 13.03 18.86
C ASP A 65 7.91 14.14 19.08
N GLU A 66 6.87 13.86 19.88
CA GLU A 66 5.85 14.85 20.24
C GLU A 66 6.37 15.92 21.23
N ASP A 67 7.52 15.64 21.89
CA ASP A 67 8.16 16.57 22.81
C ASP A 67 9.00 17.62 22.04
N TYR A 68 8.34 18.70 21.61
CA TYR A 68 8.91 19.89 20.95
C TYR A 68 10.01 20.66 21.72
N GLY A 69 10.61 20.10 22.77
CA GLY A 69 11.58 20.80 23.61
C GLY A 69 12.71 19.95 24.21
N SER A 70 12.74 18.64 23.98
CA SER A 70 13.78 17.77 24.54
C SER A 70 14.93 17.57 23.54
N LYS A 71 16.17 17.73 24.01
CA LYS A 71 17.38 17.54 23.19
C LYS A 71 17.29 16.22 22.42
N MET A 72 17.61 16.28 21.13
CA MET A 72 17.65 15.16 20.17
C MET A 72 18.35 13.94 20.77
N LYS A 73 17.58 12.97 21.26
CA LYS A 73 18.10 11.66 21.64
C LYS A 73 18.03 10.77 20.41
N ALA A 74 19.05 9.94 20.21
CA ALA A 74 18.95 8.85 19.24
C ALA A 74 17.70 8.04 19.57
N SER A 75 16.75 7.99 18.64
CA SER A 75 15.49 7.29 18.85
C SER A 75 15.76 5.81 19.08
N LYS A 76 15.11 5.22 20.09
CA LYS A 76 15.20 3.78 20.34
C LYS A 76 14.80 3.01 19.07
N CYS A 77 15.61 2.03 18.70
CA CYS A 77 15.36 1.14 17.57
C CYS A 77 14.95 -0.23 18.07
N TYR A 78 13.85 -0.76 17.54
CA TYR A 78 13.41 -2.13 17.75
C TYR A 78 13.84 -2.98 16.55
N GLU A 79 14.16 -4.24 16.80
CA GLU A 79 14.55 -5.21 15.78
C GLU A 79 13.64 -6.44 15.93
N LEU A 80 12.94 -6.78 14.85
CA LEU A 80 12.02 -7.91 14.79
C LEU A 80 12.44 -8.87 13.67
N LEU A 81 12.10 -10.15 13.85
CA LEU A 81 12.33 -11.18 12.83
C LEU A 81 11.06 -11.40 12.02
N LEU A 82 11.10 -11.04 10.74
CA LEU A 82 9.98 -11.21 9.82
C LEU A 82 9.59 -12.69 9.65
N PRO A 83 8.33 -12.97 9.26
CA PRO A 83 7.92 -14.32 8.90
C PRO A 83 8.86 -14.92 7.85
N ALA A 84 9.02 -16.23 7.87
CA ALA A 84 9.82 -16.92 6.86
C ALA A 84 9.18 -16.70 5.48
N SER A 85 10.02 -16.48 4.48
CA SER A 85 9.61 -16.17 3.12
C SER A 85 10.73 -16.59 2.18
N ASP A 86 10.36 -17.22 1.07
CA ASP A 86 11.27 -17.60 -0.01
C ASP A 86 11.37 -16.46 -1.05
N LEU A 87 10.42 -15.52 -1.00
CA LEU A 87 10.38 -14.30 -1.80
C LEU A 87 10.97 -13.09 -1.07
N ALA A 88 11.15 -12.00 -1.83
CA ALA A 88 11.68 -10.75 -1.31
C ALA A 88 10.68 -10.05 -0.38
N LEU A 89 11.08 -9.80 0.87
CA LEU A 89 10.26 -9.02 1.80
C LEU A 89 10.33 -7.52 1.47
N HIS A 90 9.16 -6.86 1.48
CA HIS A 90 9.00 -5.44 1.17
C HIS A 90 8.36 -4.66 2.32
N ALA A 91 8.83 -3.44 2.57
CA ALA A 91 8.34 -2.56 3.64
C ALA A 91 6.88 -2.13 3.46
N ASP A 92 6.34 -2.24 2.24
CA ASP A 92 4.94 -2.00 1.92
C ASP A 92 4.00 -3.07 2.48
N LEU A 93 4.52 -4.26 2.82
CA LEU A 93 3.78 -5.35 3.49
C LEU A 93 3.89 -5.30 5.01
N ILE A 94 4.36 -4.20 5.55
CA ILE A 94 4.52 -3.98 6.98
C ILE A 94 3.76 -2.72 7.35
N TRP A 95 3.13 -2.75 8.52
CA TRP A 95 2.54 -1.58 9.13
C TRP A 95 2.92 -1.49 10.61
N VAL A 96 3.34 -0.31 11.04
CA VAL A 96 3.66 0.01 12.43
C VAL A 96 2.75 1.14 12.91
N GLN A 97 2.15 0.97 14.08
CA GLN A 97 1.26 1.97 14.67
C GLN A 97 1.35 1.96 16.19
N ASN A 98 0.86 3.04 16.79
CA ASN A 98 0.70 3.08 18.25
C ASN A 98 -0.33 2.04 18.69
N SER A 99 -0.04 1.35 19.78
CA SER A 99 -0.99 0.41 20.38
C SER A 99 -1.96 1.15 21.30
N LEU A 100 -3.23 0.77 21.28
CA LEU A 100 -4.25 1.31 22.21
C LEU A 100 -4.03 0.80 23.64
N HIS A 101 -3.42 -0.37 23.79
CA HIS A 101 -3.28 -1.09 25.07
C HIS A 101 -1.84 -1.12 25.60
N SER A 102 -0.90 -0.48 24.91
CA SER A 102 0.51 -0.50 25.26
C SER A 102 1.18 0.83 24.95
N ARG A 103 2.14 1.23 25.80
CA ARG A 103 3.02 2.39 25.56
C ARG A 103 4.02 2.17 24.41
N PHE A 104 4.11 0.95 23.90
CA PHE A 104 4.96 0.57 22.79
C PHE A 104 4.10 0.33 21.56
N PRO A 105 4.60 0.60 20.33
CA PRO A 105 3.82 0.37 19.14
C PRO A 105 3.57 -1.13 18.92
N CYS A 106 2.56 -1.43 18.14
CA CYS A 106 2.34 -2.74 17.54
C CYS A 106 2.79 -2.74 16.08
N ALA A 107 3.01 -3.93 15.54
CA ALA A 107 3.39 -4.11 14.14
C ALA A 107 2.68 -5.30 13.53
N LEU A 108 2.29 -5.18 12.26
CA LEU A 108 1.80 -6.29 11.42
C LEU A 108 2.76 -6.43 10.23
N ALA A 109 3.17 -7.65 9.92
CA ALA A 109 3.93 -7.96 8.72
C ALA A 109 3.28 -9.11 7.96
N VAL A 110 3.31 -9.02 6.64
CA VAL A 110 2.84 -10.06 5.71
C VAL A 110 3.99 -10.43 4.79
N SER A 111 4.23 -11.72 4.56
CA SER A 111 5.15 -12.19 3.54
C SER A 111 4.50 -12.12 2.14
N PRO A 112 5.27 -12.01 1.05
CA PRO A 112 4.72 -12.08 -0.31
C PRO A 112 3.82 -13.31 -0.55
N GLU A 113 4.11 -14.44 0.11
CA GLU A 113 3.35 -15.68 0.03
C GLU A 113 2.12 -15.74 0.97
N GLY A 114 1.88 -14.70 1.78
CA GLY A 114 0.70 -14.62 2.64
C GLY A 114 0.87 -15.17 4.06
N SER A 115 2.11 -15.34 4.55
CA SER A 115 2.35 -15.58 5.99
C SER A 115 2.21 -14.28 6.76
N ILE A 116 1.37 -14.24 7.79
CA ILE A 116 1.07 -13.05 8.57
C ILE A 116 1.66 -13.20 9.98
N ARG A 117 2.35 -12.16 10.45
CA ARG A 117 2.84 -12.06 11.82
C ARG A 117 2.43 -10.74 12.45
N TYR A 118 1.79 -10.80 13.61
CA TYR A 118 1.41 -9.65 14.41
C TYR A 118 2.18 -9.59 15.72
N TRP A 119 2.77 -8.43 16.02
CA TRP A 119 3.38 -8.12 17.32
C TRP A 119 2.49 -7.12 18.05
N PRO A 120 1.78 -7.52 19.13
CA PRO A 120 1.03 -6.59 19.97
C PRO A 120 1.91 -5.51 20.60
N ASN A 121 3.20 -5.81 20.77
CA ASN A 121 4.18 -4.92 21.36
C ASN A 121 5.59 -5.21 20.80
N VAL A 122 6.15 -4.29 20.02
CA VAL A 122 7.48 -4.46 19.39
C VAL A 122 8.65 -4.55 20.39
N PHE A 123 8.45 -4.17 21.66
CA PHE A 123 9.46 -4.35 22.71
C PHE A 123 9.64 -5.82 23.08
N GLN A 124 8.57 -6.62 22.96
CA GLN A 124 8.58 -8.05 23.22
C GLN A 124 8.69 -8.79 21.88
N SER A 125 9.89 -8.83 21.29
CA SER A 125 10.13 -9.39 19.96
C SER A 125 9.65 -10.83 19.76
N ASN A 126 9.59 -11.60 20.84
CA ASN A 126 9.20 -13.01 20.86
C ASN A 126 7.71 -13.22 21.16
N ASN A 127 6.97 -12.15 21.49
CA ASN A 127 5.53 -12.18 21.69
C ASN A 127 4.84 -11.76 20.40
N PHE A 128 4.49 -12.75 19.58
CA PHE A 128 3.80 -12.54 18.31
C PHE A 128 2.76 -13.62 18.07
N ILE A 129 1.83 -13.32 17.17
CA ILE A 129 0.79 -14.22 16.70
C ILE A 129 1.02 -14.42 15.21
N ASP A 130 1.12 -15.68 14.81
CA ASP A 130 1.26 -16.08 13.41
C ASP A 130 -0.09 -16.58 12.87
N SER A 131 -0.33 -16.27 11.60
CA SER A 131 -1.44 -16.80 10.81
C SER A 131 -0.99 -16.91 9.35
N VAL A 132 -1.79 -17.56 8.52
CA VAL A 132 -1.53 -17.69 7.08
C VAL A 132 -2.84 -17.42 6.34
N LEU A 133 -2.77 -16.80 5.17
CA LEU A 133 -3.92 -16.66 4.29
C LEU A 133 -4.50 -18.05 3.96
N THR A 134 -5.80 -18.21 4.13
CA THR A 134 -6.49 -19.52 4.01
C THR A 134 -6.78 -19.93 2.57
N TRP A 135 -6.57 -19.03 1.60
CA TRP A 135 -6.84 -19.28 0.18
C TRP A 135 -5.53 -19.26 -0.61
N ASP A 136 -5.46 -20.08 -1.67
CA ASP A 136 -4.27 -20.20 -2.51
C ASP A 136 -4.07 -18.95 -3.36
N LEU A 137 -2.94 -18.26 -3.17
CA LEU A 137 -2.54 -17.11 -3.97
C LEU A 137 -2.46 -17.43 -5.48
N ASN A 138 -2.47 -18.70 -5.91
CA ASN A 138 -2.45 -19.11 -7.32
C ASN A 138 -1.28 -18.49 -8.09
N GLY A 139 -0.11 -18.37 -7.45
CA GLY A 139 1.07 -17.71 -8.01
C GLY A 139 1.04 -16.17 -7.96
N GLN A 140 0.08 -15.58 -7.27
CA GLN A 140 0.07 -14.16 -6.93
C GLN A 140 0.94 -13.89 -5.70
N GLU A 141 1.29 -12.63 -5.51
CA GLU A 141 2.05 -12.17 -4.36
C GLU A 141 1.30 -11.05 -3.66
N CYS A 142 1.43 -11.01 -2.34
CA CYS A 142 1.04 -9.85 -1.56
C CYS A 142 1.89 -8.66 -1.97
N GLN A 143 1.28 -7.50 -2.22
CA GLN A 143 1.99 -6.32 -2.72
C GLN A 143 1.90 -5.11 -1.79
N ILE A 144 0.71 -4.78 -1.27
CA ILE A 144 0.48 -3.56 -0.49
C ILE A 144 -0.31 -3.86 0.76
N LEU A 145 0.14 -3.37 1.90
CA LEU A 145 -0.59 -3.33 3.16
C LEU A 145 -0.85 -1.87 3.58
N ILE A 146 -2.11 -1.57 3.88
CA ILE A 146 -2.53 -0.30 4.48
C ILE A 146 -3.34 -0.54 5.75
N GLU A 147 -3.31 0.44 6.65
CA GLU A 147 -4.15 0.46 7.84
C GLU A 147 -5.52 1.07 7.54
N ILE A 148 -6.53 0.50 8.19
CA ILE A 148 -7.90 0.99 8.25
C ILE A 148 -8.43 0.91 9.68
N GLN A 149 -7.67 1.43 10.66
CA GLN A 149 -8.14 1.48 12.04
C GLN A 149 -9.46 2.28 12.13
N PRO A 150 -10.41 1.85 12.99
CA PRO A 150 -10.29 0.75 13.96
C PRO A 150 -10.62 -0.65 13.41
N LEU A 151 -10.89 -0.80 12.11
CA LEU A 151 -11.35 -2.06 11.51
C LEU A 151 -10.22 -3.07 11.22
N GLY A 152 -8.98 -2.59 11.10
CA GLY A 152 -7.81 -3.45 10.90
C GLY A 152 -6.94 -2.96 9.76
N TYR A 153 -6.75 -3.82 8.75
CA TYR A 153 -5.86 -3.59 7.62
C TYR A 153 -6.45 -4.09 6.30
N ILE A 154 -6.03 -3.48 5.20
CA ILE A 154 -6.29 -3.99 3.85
C ILE A 154 -4.98 -4.44 3.23
N LEU A 155 -4.96 -5.69 2.78
CA LEU A 155 -3.89 -6.31 2.02
C LEU A 155 -4.34 -6.44 0.56
N GLY A 156 -3.52 -5.96 -0.37
CA GLY A 156 -3.73 -6.13 -1.79
C GLY A 156 -2.68 -7.04 -2.43
N THR A 157 -3.11 -7.88 -3.37
CA THR A 157 -2.23 -8.74 -4.17
C THR A 157 -1.91 -8.12 -5.53
N THR A 158 -0.92 -8.68 -6.23
CA THR A 158 -0.47 -8.19 -7.53
C THR A 158 -1.54 -8.17 -8.62
N THR A 159 -2.61 -8.96 -8.51
CA THR A 159 -3.61 -9.14 -9.57
C THR A 159 -5.04 -8.92 -9.09
N ASN A 160 -5.29 -7.81 -8.41
CA ASN A 160 -6.65 -7.34 -8.06
C ASN A 160 -7.43 -8.20 -7.06
N SER A 161 -6.73 -8.82 -6.09
CA SER A 161 -7.40 -9.34 -4.91
C SER A 161 -7.13 -8.43 -3.71
N LEU A 162 -8.17 -8.18 -2.92
CA LEU A 162 -8.09 -7.42 -1.68
C LEU A 162 -8.55 -8.31 -0.52
N VAL A 163 -7.86 -8.19 0.61
CA VAL A 163 -8.15 -8.95 1.82
C VAL A 163 -8.25 -7.97 2.99
N HIS A 164 -9.37 -8.00 3.69
CA HIS A 164 -9.56 -7.32 4.96
C HIS A 164 -9.01 -8.21 6.09
N ILE A 165 -7.97 -7.72 6.76
CA ILE A 165 -7.35 -8.36 7.91
C ILE A 165 -7.82 -7.64 9.17
N SER A 166 -8.48 -8.37 10.07
CA SER A 166 -8.83 -7.85 11.40
C SER A 166 -8.16 -8.68 12.49
N LEU A 167 -7.94 -8.04 13.63
CA LEU A 167 -7.52 -8.71 14.86
C LEU A 167 -8.76 -8.93 15.71
N ASP A 168 -8.86 -10.09 16.34
CA ASP A 168 -9.97 -10.38 17.24
C ASP A 168 -10.10 -9.30 18.33
N ARG A 169 -11.34 -8.84 18.57
CA ARG A 169 -11.64 -7.65 19.38
C ARG A 169 -11.47 -7.90 20.87
N GLU A 170 -11.63 -9.14 21.33
CA GLU A 170 -11.61 -9.45 22.76
C GLU A 170 -10.19 -9.62 23.29
N ASN A 171 -9.36 -10.36 22.56
CA ASN A 171 -8.02 -10.72 23.04
C ASN A 171 -6.89 -10.37 22.08
N HIS A 172 -7.18 -9.90 20.86
CA HIS A 172 -6.20 -9.74 19.79
C HIS A 172 -5.31 -10.97 19.58
N GLN A 173 -5.83 -12.16 19.88
CA GLN A 173 -5.09 -13.43 19.87
C GLN A 173 -5.25 -14.20 18.55
N SER A 174 -6.19 -13.80 17.71
CA SER A 174 -6.38 -14.37 16.39
C SER A 174 -6.44 -13.29 15.32
N ILE A 175 -5.99 -13.68 14.12
CA ILE A 175 -5.96 -12.85 12.92
C ILE A 175 -7.03 -13.41 11.99
N ASN A 176 -8.05 -12.61 11.70
CA ASN A 176 -9.12 -12.97 10.77
C ASN A 176 -8.85 -12.33 9.42
N CYS A 177 -9.10 -13.07 8.33
CA CYS A 177 -8.89 -12.61 6.97
C CYS A 177 -10.16 -12.84 6.13
N ASN A 178 -10.68 -11.77 5.52
CA ASN A 178 -11.83 -11.81 4.63
C ASN A 178 -11.48 -11.26 3.24
N VAL A 179 -11.72 -12.03 2.18
CA VAL A 179 -11.46 -11.58 0.81
C VAL A 179 -12.58 -10.65 0.36
N LEU A 180 -12.25 -9.43 -0.06
CA LEU A 180 -13.21 -8.50 -0.62
C LEU A 180 -13.56 -8.91 -2.04
N LYS A 181 -14.85 -9.06 -2.33
CA LYS A 181 -15.34 -9.49 -3.64
C LYS A 181 -16.28 -8.42 -4.20
N PRO A 182 -16.01 -7.86 -5.39
CA PRO A 182 -17.00 -7.02 -6.04
C PRO A 182 -18.24 -7.89 -6.33
N PRO A 183 -19.45 -7.31 -6.28
CA PRO A 183 -20.68 -8.04 -6.54
C PRO A 183 -20.62 -8.66 -7.95
N GLN A 184 -20.76 -9.99 -8.03
CA GLN A 184 -20.83 -10.71 -9.29
C GLN A 184 -22.29 -10.83 -9.72
N GLY A 185 -22.72 -10.07 -10.74
CA GLY A 185 -24.03 -10.27 -11.37
C GLY A 185 -24.66 -9.04 -12.05
N LEU A 186 -25.54 -9.31 -13.02
CA LEU A 186 -26.31 -8.34 -13.81
C LEU A 186 -27.34 -7.50 -13.02
N PHE A 187 -27.45 -7.72 -11.71
CA PHE A 187 -28.38 -7.00 -10.82
C PHE A 187 -27.69 -6.38 -9.60
N SER A 188 -26.45 -5.90 -9.75
CA SER A 188 -25.79 -5.02 -8.75
C SER A 188 -26.42 -3.60 -8.68
N GLY A 189 -27.69 -3.46 -9.04
CA GLY A 189 -28.47 -2.24 -8.94
C GLY A 189 -29.38 -2.32 -7.73
N ILE A 190 -29.05 -1.56 -6.68
CA ILE A 190 -29.91 -0.65 -5.89
C ILE A 190 -29.06 -0.18 -4.70
N SER A 191 -28.21 0.82 -4.95
CA SER A 191 -27.62 1.67 -3.90
C SER A 191 -27.25 3.02 -4.51
N LYS A 192 -28.25 3.91 -4.49
CA LYS A 192 -28.17 5.38 -4.50
C LYS A 192 -27.03 6.07 -5.30
N LYS A 193 -27.38 6.41 -6.55
CA LYS A 193 -27.10 7.69 -7.27
C LYS A 193 -25.62 8.13 -7.41
N PHE A 194 -24.94 7.63 -8.43
CA PHE A 194 -24.55 8.34 -9.67
C PHE A 194 -23.56 7.44 -10.43
N SER A 195 -24.07 6.53 -11.26
CA SER A 195 -23.28 5.86 -12.27
C SER A 195 -23.95 6.19 -13.60
N HIS A 196 -23.29 7.00 -14.43
CA HIS A 196 -23.74 7.25 -15.78
C HIS A 196 -23.70 5.94 -16.59
N PHE A 197 -24.75 5.74 -17.36
CA PHE A 197 -25.15 4.52 -18.06
C PHE A 197 -24.18 4.00 -19.15
N ILE A 198 -24.12 2.66 -19.24
CA ILE A 198 -24.21 1.75 -20.41
C ILE A 198 -23.16 1.89 -21.54
N PHE A 199 -22.47 0.80 -21.90
CA PHE A 199 -22.56 0.13 -23.22
C PHE A 199 -21.92 -1.26 -23.17
N GLY A 200 -22.59 -2.25 -23.78
CA GLY A 200 -22.47 -3.66 -23.43
C GLY A 200 -21.47 -4.52 -24.20
N SER A 201 -21.17 -5.65 -23.59
CA SER A 201 -20.87 -6.94 -24.22
C SER A 201 -21.10 -8.05 -23.18
N LEU A 202 -21.76 -9.13 -23.61
CA LEU A 202 -22.00 -10.39 -22.87
C LEU A 202 -20.72 -10.90 -22.19
N PRO A 203 -20.79 -11.66 -21.06
CA PRO A 203 -19.61 -12.16 -20.38
C PRO A 203 -19.01 -13.27 -21.24
N THR A 204 -18.03 -12.89 -22.05
CA THR A 204 -17.14 -13.86 -22.68
C THR A 204 -16.12 -14.18 -21.61
N ALA A 205 -16.34 -15.27 -20.88
CA ALA A 205 -15.32 -15.86 -20.05
C ALA A 205 -14.19 -16.30 -20.98
N GLN A 206 -13.15 -15.47 -21.13
CA GLN A 206 -11.78 -15.84 -21.49
C GLN A 206 -10.92 -14.57 -21.55
N MET A 207 -9.82 -14.59 -20.78
CA MET A 207 -8.84 -13.52 -20.60
C MET A 207 -9.35 -12.34 -19.76
N SER A 208 -9.53 -12.56 -18.44
CA SER A 208 -9.42 -11.43 -17.52
C SER A 208 -8.00 -10.91 -17.67
N GLU A 209 -7.81 -9.78 -18.36
CA GLU A 209 -6.57 -9.03 -18.25
C GLU A 209 -6.31 -8.84 -16.75
N THR A 210 -5.24 -9.45 -16.24
CA THR A 210 -4.88 -9.33 -14.84
C THR A 210 -4.56 -7.87 -14.58
N ARG A 211 -5.53 -7.13 -14.02
CA ARG A 211 -5.34 -5.73 -13.68
C ARG A 211 -4.36 -5.64 -12.52
N GLN A 212 -3.19 -5.08 -12.79
CA GLN A 212 -2.14 -4.94 -11.79
C GLN A 212 -2.56 -3.95 -10.71
N LEU A 213 -2.41 -4.33 -9.44
CA LEU A 213 -2.61 -3.40 -8.32
C LEU A 213 -1.50 -2.35 -8.33
N ILE A 214 -1.89 -1.08 -8.29
CA ILE A 214 -0.96 0.04 -8.24
C ILE A 214 -1.00 0.70 -6.87
N ARG A 215 -2.20 1.01 -6.36
CA ARG A 215 -2.33 1.76 -5.11
C ARG A 215 -3.60 1.43 -4.34
N VAL A 216 -3.50 1.50 -3.01
CA VAL A 216 -4.64 1.55 -2.09
C VAL A 216 -4.51 2.83 -1.26
N ILE A 217 -5.58 3.62 -1.17
CA ILE A 217 -5.65 4.83 -0.35
C ILE A 217 -6.83 4.73 0.60
N LYS A 218 -6.58 5.00 1.89
CA LYS A 218 -7.62 5.29 2.87
C LYS A 218 -7.95 6.78 2.85
N LYS A 219 -9.24 7.10 2.80
CA LYS A 219 -9.72 8.47 3.04
C LYS A 219 -9.53 8.83 4.51
N GLU A 220 -8.84 9.94 4.78
CA GLU A 220 -8.69 10.45 6.14
C GLU A 220 -10.05 11.01 6.63
N PRO A 221 -10.42 10.82 7.91
CA PRO A 221 -11.64 11.42 8.45
C PRO A 221 -11.53 12.94 8.41
N ILE A 222 -12.66 13.61 8.19
CA ILE A 222 -12.72 15.08 8.20
C ILE A 222 -12.50 15.53 9.64
N PHE A 223 -11.57 16.48 9.84
CA PHE A 223 -11.18 17.04 11.15
C PHE A 223 -12.31 17.88 11.76
N ASP A 224 -13.41 17.24 12.15
CA ASP A 224 -14.46 17.81 13.02
C ASP A 224 -15.54 16.79 13.43
N THR A 225 -15.44 15.54 12.97
CA THR A 225 -16.43 14.50 13.28
C THR A 225 -15.83 13.39 14.12
N ASP A 226 -16.47 13.06 15.25
CA ASP A 226 -16.16 11.86 16.05
C ASP A 226 -16.50 10.54 15.31
N GLU A 227 -17.13 10.63 14.13
CA GLU A 227 -17.45 9.50 13.26
C GLU A 227 -16.19 9.01 12.53
N ILE A 228 -15.58 7.94 13.07
CA ILE A 228 -14.43 7.26 12.45
C ILE A 228 -14.89 6.23 11.39
N LEU A 229 -16.18 5.88 11.40
CA LEU A 229 -16.81 4.90 10.50
C LEU A 229 -17.93 5.56 9.67
N PRO A 230 -18.20 5.08 8.44
CA PRO A 230 -17.50 3.98 7.76
C PRO A 230 -16.20 4.44 7.10
N ILE A 231 -15.25 3.52 6.96
CA ILE A 231 -13.96 3.79 6.30
C ILE A 231 -14.13 3.71 4.80
N GLN A 232 -13.73 4.77 4.09
CA GLN A 232 -13.71 4.76 2.63
C GLN A 232 -12.30 4.48 2.13
N ILE A 233 -12.17 3.53 1.21
CA ILE A 233 -10.90 3.26 0.52
C ILE A 233 -11.08 3.37 -1.00
N TYR A 234 -10.01 3.80 -1.65
CA TYR A 234 -9.89 3.86 -3.09
C TYR A 234 -8.77 2.92 -3.53
N VAL A 235 -9.02 2.17 -4.60
CA VAL A 235 -8.11 1.15 -5.07
C VAL A 235 -7.86 1.33 -6.56
N LEU A 236 -6.61 1.51 -6.95
CA LEU A 236 -6.19 1.68 -8.34
C LEU A 236 -5.61 0.38 -8.88
N PHE A 237 -6.23 -0.12 -9.95
CA PHE A 237 -5.78 -1.25 -10.75
C PHE A 237 -5.51 -0.81 -12.19
N ASN A 238 -4.25 -0.63 -12.56
CA ASN A 238 -3.87 -0.06 -13.86
C ASN A 238 -4.61 1.27 -14.14
N ASN A 239 -5.62 1.25 -15.02
CA ASN A 239 -6.43 2.42 -15.39
C ASN A 239 -7.81 2.46 -14.68
N LEU A 240 -8.13 1.48 -13.84
CA LEU A 240 -9.40 1.38 -13.15
C LEU A 240 -9.25 1.83 -11.69
N ILE A 241 -10.09 2.75 -11.25
CA ILE A 241 -10.22 3.07 -9.82
C ILE A 241 -11.51 2.50 -9.25
N GLN A 242 -11.43 1.83 -8.10
CA GLN A 242 -12.56 1.31 -7.35
C GLN A 242 -12.77 2.09 -6.06
N LYS A 243 -14.02 2.21 -5.63
CA LYS A 243 -14.39 2.73 -4.32
C LYS A 243 -15.04 1.66 -3.47
N TRP A 244 -14.57 1.55 -2.23
CA TRP A 244 -15.14 0.67 -1.21
C TRP A 244 -15.47 1.45 0.05
N VAL A 245 -16.52 1.02 0.73
CA VAL A 245 -16.96 1.53 2.03
C VAL A 245 -16.99 0.35 3.00
N ILE A 246 -16.27 0.46 4.11
CA ILE A 246 -16.11 -0.61 5.09
C ILE A 246 -16.74 -0.12 6.40
N GLU A 247 -17.84 -0.76 6.78
CA GLU A 247 -18.62 -0.41 7.97
C GLU A 247 -18.16 -1.21 9.19
N ASP A 248 -17.93 -2.50 9.00
CA ASP A 248 -17.38 -3.41 10.01
C ASP A 248 -16.62 -4.56 9.31
N TYR A 249 -15.96 -5.42 10.10
CA TYR A 249 -15.40 -6.68 9.60
C TYR A 249 -16.51 -7.57 9.03
N GLY A 250 -16.38 -7.95 7.75
CA GLY A 250 -17.39 -8.71 7.02
C GLY A 250 -18.56 -7.88 6.48
N ILE A 251 -18.57 -6.55 6.70
CA ILE A 251 -19.55 -5.62 6.16
C ILE A 251 -18.84 -4.63 5.24
N GLU A 252 -18.39 -5.13 4.09
CA GLU A 252 -17.66 -4.37 3.08
C GLU A 252 -18.51 -4.14 1.82
N ASN A 253 -18.75 -2.88 1.49
CA ASN A 253 -19.63 -2.45 0.41
C ASN A 253 -18.81 -1.92 -0.77
N PHE A 254 -18.89 -2.60 -1.92
CA PHE A 254 -18.37 -2.08 -3.19
C PHE A 254 -19.31 -0.98 -3.72
N CYS A 255 -18.80 0.23 -3.90
CA CYS A 255 -19.60 1.37 -4.35
C CYS A 255 -19.59 1.57 -5.87
N GLY A 256 -18.59 1.03 -6.56
CA GLY A 256 -18.42 1.19 -8.00
C GLY A 256 -16.98 1.35 -8.42
N ASP A 257 -16.78 1.40 -9.73
CA ASP A 257 -15.51 1.64 -10.37
C ASP A 257 -15.60 2.70 -11.48
N CYS A 258 -14.45 3.20 -11.90
CA CYS A 258 -14.32 4.17 -12.97
C CYS A 258 -13.07 3.86 -13.79
N ASP A 259 -13.25 3.70 -15.11
CA ASP A 259 -12.14 3.62 -16.06
C ASP A 259 -11.65 5.03 -16.38
N LEU A 260 -10.41 5.30 -15.97
CA LEU A 260 -9.76 6.59 -16.12
C LEU A 260 -9.15 6.77 -17.50
N GLU A 261 -8.91 5.72 -18.28
CA GLU A 261 -8.12 5.80 -19.50
C GLU A 261 -8.75 6.76 -20.52
N LYS A 262 -10.04 6.59 -20.80
CA LYS A 262 -10.75 7.43 -21.76
C LYS A 262 -10.79 8.89 -21.30
N HIS A 263 -11.16 9.13 -20.04
CA HIS A 263 -11.27 10.46 -19.47
C HIS A 263 -9.93 11.20 -19.49
N LEU A 264 -8.84 10.51 -19.12
CA LEU A 264 -7.50 11.06 -19.15
C LEU A 264 -7.05 11.34 -20.58
N LYS A 265 -7.25 10.41 -21.53
CA LYS A 265 -6.91 10.63 -22.94
C LYS A 265 -7.59 11.87 -23.50
N GLU A 266 -8.89 12.03 -23.24
CA GLU A 266 -9.63 13.22 -23.67
C GLU A 266 -9.08 14.49 -23.03
N ALA A 267 -8.81 14.49 -21.72
CA ALA A 267 -8.24 15.65 -21.03
C ALA A 267 -6.84 16.02 -21.57
N PHE A 268 -5.98 15.02 -21.79
CA PHE A 268 -4.64 15.18 -22.34
C PHE A 268 -4.67 15.73 -23.76
N ILE A 269 -5.51 15.17 -24.65
CA ILE A 269 -5.66 15.67 -26.02
C ILE A 269 -6.04 17.14 -26.00
N ASN A 270 -6.99 17.55 -25.15
CA ASN A 270 -7.46 18.94 -25.11
C ASN A 270 -6.38 19.91 -24.64
N LYS A 271 -5.51 19.45 -23.73
CA LYS A 271 -4.55 20.30 -23.06
C LYS A 271 -3.22 20.39 -23.81
N PHE A 272 -2.76 19.30 -24.40
CA PHE A 272 -1.40 19.20 -24.97
C PHE A 272 -1.36 18.92 -26.47
N TRP A 273 -2.44 18.42 -27.06
CA TRP A 273 -2.52 18.11 -28.49
C TRP A 273 -3.63 18.92 -29.18
N ASN A 274 -3.70 18.82 -30.51
CA ASN A 274 -4.80 19.39 -31.26
C ASN A 274 -5.80 18.29 -31.61
N ARG A 275 -7.06 18.46 -31.21
CA ARG A 275 -8.16 17.53 -31.50
C ARG A 275 -8.33 17.23 -32.97
N SER A 276 -7.99 18.16 -33.86
CA SER A 276 -8.12 17.96 -35.30
C SER A 276 -7.07 17.02 -35.89
N THR A 277 -5.96 16.77 -35.18
CA THR A 277 -4.82 16.00 -35.72
C THR A 277 -4.44 14.78 -34.89
N THR A 278 -4.99 14.65 -33.67
CA THR A 278 -4.58 13.60 -32.73
C THR A 278 -5.79 12.82 -32.26
N HIS A 279 -5.82 11.53 -32.59
CA HIS A 279 -6.86 10.60 -32.15
C HIS A 279 -6.48 9.89 -30.85
N HIS A 280 -7.48 9.50 -30.05
CA HIS A 280 -7.30 8.79 -28.77
C HIS A 280 -6.50 7.49 -28.88
N ASN A 281 -6.60 6.79 -30.01
CA ASN A 281 -5.85 5.55 -30.28
C ASN A 281 -4.34 5.76 -30.46
N GLN A 282 -3.90 7.01 -30.68
CA GLN A 282 -2.50 7.37 -30.85
C GLN A 282 -1.85 7.76 -29.52
N ILE A 283 -2.54 7.60 -28.39
CA ILE A 283 -2.02 7.97 -27.07
C ILE A 283 -2.14 6.74 -26.18
N SER A 284 -1.06 6.43 -25.49
CA SER A 284 -1.02 5.46 -24.41
C SER A 284 -0.84 6.22 -23.10
N ILE A 285 -1.52 5.77 -22.05
CA ILE A 285 -1.48 6.37 -20.72
C ILE A 285 -1.12 5.28 -19.73
N TRP A 286 -0.17 5.60 -18.85
CA TRP A 286 0.14 4.81 -17.67
C TRP A 286 -0.09 5.68 -16.45
N ILE A 287 -0.95 5.19 -15.56
CA ILE A 287 -1.18 5.80 -14.25
C ILE A 287 -0.18 5.15 -13.29
N MET A 288 0.63 5.94 -12.61
CA MET A 288 1.70 5.43 -11.76
C MET A 288 1.36 5.48 -10.27
N ASP A 289 0.58 6.48 -9.86
CA ASP A 289 0.12 6.63 -8.49
C ASP A 289 -1.17 7.47 -8.44
N ILE A 290 -1.85 7.39 -7.30
CA ILE A 290 -2.94 8.28 -6.93
C ILE A 290 -2.73 8.80 -5.51
N VAL A 291 -3.19 10.03 -5.26
CA VAL A 291 -3.22 10.65 -3.94
C VAL A 291 -4.51 11.43 -3.76
N LEU A 292 -5.04 11.49 -2.54
CA LEU A 292 -6.17 12.36 -2.22
C LEU A 292 -5.65 13.77 -1.85
N ASN A 293 -6.26 14.81 -2.41
CA ASN A 293 -6.01 16.18 -1.97
C ASN A 293 -6.83 16.51 -0.71
N GLN A 294 -6.65 17.73 -0.17
CA GLN A 294 -7.37 18.20 1.03
C GLN A 294 -8.90 18.31 0.84
N SER A 295 -9.37 18.26 -0.40
CA SER A 295 -10.79 18.29 -0.77
C SER A 295 -11.32 16.89 -1.15
N ASP A 296 -10.57 15.83 -0.84
CA ASP A 296 -10.87 14.44 -1.19
C ASP A 296 -10.97 14.15 -2.71
N GLU A 297 -10.41 15.02 -3.55
CA GLU A 297 -10.29 14.77 -4.96
C GLU A 297 -9.05 13.90 -5.23
N ILE A 298 -9.20 12.98 -6.18
CA ILE A 298 -8.13 12.05 -6.56
C ILE A 298 -7.24 12.76 -7.57
N LEU A 299 -6.00 13.02 -7.15
CA LEU A 299 -4.92 13.44 -8.02
C LEU A 299 -4.19 12.20 -8.52
N SER A 300 -3.95 12.10 -9.81
CA SER A 300 -3.20 11.00 -10.41
C SER A 300 -1.88 11.49 -11.01
N GLU A 301 -0.80 10.75 -10.78
CA GLU A 301 0.44 10.93 -11.52
C GLU A 301 0.39 10.07 -12.78
N THR A 302 0.45 10.72 -13.93
CA THR A 302 0.20 10.09 -15.24
C THR A 302 1.24 10.53 -16.26
N ILE A 303 1.73 9.57 -17.05
CA ILE A 303 2.68 9.82 -18.13
C ILE A 303 1.99 9.49 -19.46
N PRO A 304 1.65 10.48 -20.30
CA PRO A 304 1.13 10.23 -21.64
C PRO A 304 2.29 9.98 -22.62
N ILE A 305 2.24 8.88 -23.38
CA ILE A 305 3.18 8.65 -24.50
C ILE A 305 2.36 8.63 -25.79
N CYS A 306 2.72 9.52 -26.71
CA CYS A 306 2.18 9.54 -28.06
C CYS A 306 3.17 8.84 -29.01
N PRO A 307 2.87 7.67 -29.59
CA PRO A 307 3.69 6.97 -30.58
C PRO A 307 4.18 7.77 -31.81
N MET A 308 3.84 9.05 -31.98
CA MET A 308 4.29 9.84 -33.14
C MET A 308 5.04 11.15 -32.85
N LYS A 309 5.33 11.52 -31.59
CA LYS A 309 6.19 12.69 -31.31
C LYS A 309 6.98 12.49 -30.02
N ILE A 310 8.07 11.74 -30.09
CA ILE A 310 9.20 11.90 -29.18
C ILE A 310 10.03 13.06 -29.75
N LEU A 311 9.89 14.24 -29.16
CA LEU A 311 10.91 15.28 -29.25
C LEU A 311 11.50 15.40 -27.85
N LEU A 312 12.60 14.66 -27.66
CA LEU A 312 13.52 14.77 -26.55
C LEU A 312 14.13 16.18 -26.53
N VAL A 313 14.21 16.79 -25.36
CA VAL A 313 15.44 17.47 -24.90
C VAL A 313 15.70 17.02 -23.48
#